data_AF-B9WKT6-F1
#
_entry.id   AF-B9WKT6-F1
#
_cell.length_a   1.000
_cell.length_b   1.000
_cell.length_c   1.000
_cell.angle_alpha   90.00
_cell.angle_beta   90.00
_cell.angle_gamma   90.00
#
_symmetry.space_group_name_H-M   'P 1'
#
loop_
_entity.id
_entity.type
_entity.pdbx_description
1 polymer ?
#
loop_
_entity_poly.entity_id
_entity_poly.type
_entity_poly.pdbx_seq_one_letter_code
_entity_poly.pdbx_strand_id
1 'polypeptide(L)'
;MTKLILNPSDLSIEFPNISISNPQRIRILCQVIEYIPNESSLIIDKLPTVTSSSTTNTNNPNLVKVNIFDILNDCSLEVISRGTIINIDGYYDGSNIQPINIYEINGINFIIENIGLLNQLNQLKSLT
;
A
#
# COMPACT_ATOMS: atom_id res chain seq x y z
N MET A 1 -2.79 -15.86 -5.18
CA MET A 1 -2.78 -15.55 -3.74
C MET A 1 -2.51 -14.08 -3.55
N THR A 2 -3.19 -13.44 -2.60
CA THR A 2 -2.94 -12.03 -2.28
C THR A 2 -1.67 -11.91 -1.43
N LYS A 3 -0.79 -10.96 -1.77
CA LYS A 3 0.36 -10.62 -0.94
C LYS A 3 0.09 -9.34 -0.15
N LEU A 4 0.56 -9.30 1.10
CA LEU A 4 0.46 -8.13 1.96
C LEU A 4 1.71 -7.25 1.75
N ILE A 5 1.49 -5.95 1.54
CA ILE A 5 2.54 -4.96 1.26
C ILE A 5 2.51 -3.91 2.36
N LEU A 6 3.63 -3.78 3.08
CA LEU A 6 3.80 -2.78 4.15
C LEU A 6 4.59 -1.55 3.68
N ASN A 7 5.38 -1.72 2.61
CA ASN A 7 6.11 -0.64 1.96
C ASN A 7 5.65 -0.53 0.49
N PRO A 8 4.78 0.42 0.15
CA PRO A 8 4.27 0.59 -1.22
C PRO A 8 5.38 0.78 -2.25
N SER A 9 6.50 1.38 -1.85
CA SER A 9 7.64 1.66 -2.74
C SER A 9 8.36 0.41 -3.24
N ASP A 10 8.24 -0.71 -2.52
CA ASP A 10 8.94 -1.95 -2.84
C ASP A 10 8.14 -2.83 -3.83
N LEU A 11 6.96 -2.39 -4.28
CA LEU A 11 6.09 -3.17 -5.18
C LEU A 11 6.80 -3.66 -6.44
N SER A 12 7.62 -2.81 -7.07
CA SER A 12 8.37 -3.16 -8.28
C SER A 12 9.48 -4.19 -8.01
N ILE A 13 10.05 -4.17 -6.80
CA ILE A 13 11.09 -5.12 -6.36
C ILE A 13 10.44 -6.46 -5.97
N GLU A 14 9.27 -6.41 -5.32
CA GLU A 14 8.56 -7.60 -4.89
C GLU A 14 7.94 -8.41 -6.04
N PHE A 15 7.61 -7.76 -7.16
CA PHE A 15 6.96 -8.38 -8.31
C PHE A 15 7.67 -8.09 -9.65
N PRO A 16 8.87 -8.65 -9.87
CA PRO A 16 9.66 -8.36 -11.07
C PRO A 16 9.05 -8.90 -12.38
N ASN A 17 8.21 -9.94 -12.29
CA ASN A 17 7.62 -10.63 -13.45
C ASN A 17 6.18 -10.20 -13.75
N ILE A 18 5.71 -9.11 -13.15
CA ILE A 18 4.33 -8.67 -13.26
C ILE A 18 4.13 -7.83 -14.54
N SER A 19 2.94 -7.92 -15.11
CA SER A 19 2.56 -7.14 -16.29
C SER A 19 1.06 -6.96 -16.34
N ILE A 20 0.60 -6.11 -17.25
CA ILE A 20 -0.83 -5.89 -17.54
C ILE A 20 -1.54 -7.22 -17.87
N SER A 21 -0.86 -8.16 -18.54
CA SER A 21 -1.42 -9.47 -18.90
C SER A 21 -1.49 -10.45 -17.73
N ASN A 22 -0.75 -10.21 -16.66
CA ASN A 22 -0.73 -11.04 -15.46
C ASN A 22 -0.63 -10.15 -14.21
N PRO A 23 -1.72 -9.44 -13.85
CA PRO A 23 -1.73 -8.56 -12.69
C PRO A 23 -1.77 -9.36 -11.38
N GLN A 24 -1.13 -8.83 -10.33
CA GLN A 24 -1.11 -9.48 -9.02
C GLN A 24 -2.12 -8.84 -8.08
N ARG A 25 -2.92 -9.66 -7.42
CA ARG A 25 -3.75 -9.20 -6.31
C ARG A 25 -2.89 -8.83 -5.11
N ILE A 26 -3.01 -7.60 -4.64
CA ILE A 26 -2.23 -7.04 -3.54
C ILE A 26 -3.16 -6.45 -2.47
N ARG A 27 -2.64 -6.43 -1.24
CA ARG A 27 -3.21 -5.68 -0.12
C ARG A 27 -2.14 -4.77 0.43
N ILE A 28 -2.37 -3.47 0.46
CA ILE A 28 -1.41 -2.48 0.97
C ILE A 28 -1.92 -1.91 2.28
N LEU A 29 -1.04 -1.87 3.29
CA LEU A 29 -1.26 -1.13 4.53
C LEU A 29 -0.35 0.09 4.53
N CYS A 30 -0.94 1.27 4.45
CA CYS A 30 -0.19 2.51 4.22
C CYS A 30 -0.82 3.70 4.93
N GLN A 31 -0.07 4.79 5.01
CA GLN A 31 -0.54 6.07 5.51
C GLN A 31 -0.76 7.04 4.34
N VAL A 32 -1.85 7.81 4.42
CA VAL A 32 -2.16 8.88 3.48
C VAL A 32 -1.32 10.10 3.80
N ILE A 33 -0.55 10.58 2.83
CA ILE A 33 0.25 11.80 2.95
C ILE A 33 -0.53 13.00 2.43
N GLU A 34 -1.22 12.83 1.29
CA GLU A 34 -1.95 13.91 0.64
C GLU A 34 -3.01 13.34 -0.31
N TYR A 35 -4.12 14.05 -0.49
CA TYR A 35 -5.10 13.80 -1.54
C TYR A 35 -5.04 14.92 -2.58
N ILE A 36 -4.96 14.56 -3.86
CA ILE A 36 -4.94 15.47 -5.01
C ILE A 36 -6.33 15.43 -5.66
N PRO A 37 -7.20 16.43 -5.42
CA PRO A 37 -8.59 16.38 -5.87
C PRO A 37 -8.73 16.37 -7.40
N ASN A 38 -7.88 17.13 -8.10
CA ASN A 38 -7.95 17.29 -9.56
C ASN A 38 -7.68 15.98 -10.31
N GLU A 39 -6.89 15.09 -9.72
CA GLU A 39 -6.49 13.81 -10.31
C GLU A 39 -7.20 12.63 -9.64
N SER A 40 -8.07 12.90 -8.66
CA SER A 40 -8.69 11.88 -7.80
C SER A 40 -7.67 10.85 -7.32
N SER A 41 -6.53 11.32 -6.83
CA SER A 41 -5.38 10.49 -6.52
C SER A 41 -4.90 10.71 -5.08
N LEU A 42 -4.54 9.62 -4.41
CA LEU A 42 -3.90 9.62 -3.11
C LEU A 42 -2.39 9.49 -3.26
N ILE A 43 -1.66 10.27 -2.48
CA ILE A 43 -0.24 10.09 -2.24
C ILE A 43 -0.12 9.32 -0.93
N ILE A 44 0.44 8.11 -1.01
CA ILE A 44 0.60 7.20 0.11
C ILE A 44 2.07 6.92 0.39
N ASP A 45 2.35 6.61 1.65
CA ASP A 45 3.66 6.12 2.10
C ASP A 45 3.46 4.93 3.06
N LYS A 46 4.55 4.24 3.36
CA LYS A 46 4.56 3.20 4.39
C LYS A 46 4.12 3.73 5.76
N LEU A 47 3.77 2.82 6.64
CA LEU A 47 3.47 3.14 8.03
C LEU A 47 4.72 3.70 8.75
N PRO A 48 4.57 4.66 9.68
CA PRO A 48 5.71 5.21 10.45
C PRO A 48 6.50 4.15 11.24
N THR A 49 5.84 3.06 11.64
CA THR A 49 6.44 1.97 12.41
C THR A 49 7.18 0.95 11.54
N VAL A 50 7.07 1.04 10.21
CA VAL A 50 7.77 0.16 9.26
C VAL A 50 9.16 0.71 8.99
N THR A 51 10.17 0.03 9.53
CA THR A 51 11.58 0.33 9.25
C THR A 51 11.90 0.06 7.77
N SER A 52 12.50 1.04 7.09
CA SER A 52 13.02 0.82 5.72
C SER A 52 14.17 -0.17 5.75
N SER A 53 14.04 -1.29 5.04
CA SER A 53 15.14 -2.23 4.78
C SER A 53 16.10 -1.75 3.68
N SER A 54 15.74 -0.70 2.93
CA SER A 54 16.58 -0.13 1.88
C SER A 54 17.55 0.91 2.44
N THR A 55 18.84 0.56 2.40
CA THR A 55 20.03 1.34 2.76
C THR A 55 20.32 2.55 1.84
N THR A 56 19.33 3.10 1.15
CA THR A 56 19.50 4.35 0.41
C THR A 56 19.02 5.51 1.27
N ASN A 57 19.98 6.08 2.02
CA ASN A 57 19.91 7.44 2.54
C ASN A 57 19.64 8.43 1.40
N THR A 58 18.38 8.68 1.08
CA THR A 58 17.96 9.94 0.49
C THR A 58 16.69 10.36 1.21
N ASN A 59 16.64 11.63 1.60
CA ASN A 59 15.54 12.26 2.34
C ASN A 59 14.25 12.39 1.51
N ASN A 60 13.99 11.47 0.58
CA ASN A 60 12.80 11.45 -0.25
C ASN A 60 11.92 10.28 0.20
N PRO A 61 10.74 10.54 0.79
CA PRO A 61 9.75 9.49 0.94
C PRO A 61 9.47 8.95 -0.46
N ASN A 62 9.57 7.63 -0.65
CA ASN A 62 9.25 6.99 -1.92
C ASN A 62 7.72 6.91 -2.04
N LEU A 63 7.12 8.08 -2.19
CA LEU A 63 5.69 8.31 -2.25
C LEU A 63 5.11 7.59 -3.46
N VAL A 64 4.04 6.83 -3.22
CA VAL A 64 3.32 6.15 -4.29
C VAL A 64 2.01 6.89 -4.53
N LYS A 65 1.72 7.17 -5.81
CA LYS A 65 0.47 7.78 -6.24
C LYS A 65 -0.52 6.67 -6.63
N VAL A 66 -1.72 6.71 -6.06
CA VAL A 66 -2.80 5.76 -6.34
C VAL A 66 -4.02 6.53 -6.82
N ASN A 67 -4.50 6.23 -8.03
CA ASN A 67 -5.75 6.80 -8.51
C ASN A 67 -6.93 6.05 -7.88
N ILE A 68 -7.86 6.80 -7.27
CA ILE A 68 -9.03 6.26 -6.57
C ILE A 68 -10.36 6.67 -7.22
N PHE A 69 -10.33 7.18 -8.45
CA PHE A 69 -11.50 7.71 -9.14
C PHE A 69 -12.64 6.70 -9.21
N ASP A 70 -12.32 5.45 -9.57
CA ASP A 70 -13.30 4.38 -9.78
C ASP A 70 -14.05 3.97 -8.49
N ILE A 71 -13.47 4.26 -7.32
CA ILE A 71 -14.00 3.86 -6.00
C ILE A 71 -14.37 5.06 -5.13
N LEU A 72 -14.28 6.28 -5.67
CA LEU A 72 -14.46 7.51 -4.91
C LEU A 72 -15.85 7.61 -4.25
N ASN A 73 -16.88 7.09 -4.93
CA ASN A 73 -18.26 7.09 -4.44
C ASN A 73 -18.50 6.12 -3.28
N ASP A 74 -17.66 5.08 -3.17
CA ASP A 74 -17.79 4.03 -2.15
C ASP A 74 -16.86 4.27 -0.94
N CYS A 75 -15.92 5.21 -1.08
CA CYS A 75 -14.95 5.57 -0.04
C CYS A 75 -15.55 6.51 1.01
N SER A 76 -15.16 6.32 2.27
CA SER A 76 -15.45 7.26 3.34
C SER A 76 -14.55 8.50 3.25
N LEU A 77 -14.99 9.64 3.78
CA LEU A 77 -14.22 10.90 3.73
C LEU A 77 -12.94 10.85 4.57
N GLU A 78 -12.88 9.94 5.53
CA GLU A 78 -11.72 9.73 6.39
C GLU A 78 -10.53 9.17 5.59
N VAL A 79 -10.79 8.38 4.53
CA VAL A 79 -9.77 7.78 3.66
C VAL A 79 -8.94 8.82 2.92
N ILE A 80 -9.50 9.98 2.58
CA ILE A 80 -8.76 11.06 1.90
C ILE A 80 -8.02 11.99 2.87
N SER A 81 -8.23 11.82 4.17
CA SER A 81 -7.66 12.70 5.18
C SER A 81 -6.18 12.41 5.38
N ARG A 82 -5.37 13.47 5.46
CA ARG A 82 -3.94 13.36 5.70
C ARG A 82 -3.67 12.72 7.05
N GLY A 83 -2.79 11.73 7.07
CA GLY A 83 -2.38 11.00 8.27
C GLY A 83 -3.21 9.74 8.53
N THR A 84 -4.36 9.58 7.86
CA THR A 84 -5.18 8.37 8.00
C THR A 84 -4.41 7.15 7.55
N ILE A 85 -4.52 6.08 8.33
CA ILE A 85 -3.98 4.78 7.97
C ILE A 85 -5.08 4.03 7.24
N ILE A 86 -4.77 3.52 6.06
CA ILE A 86 -5.73 2.89 5.18
C ILE A 86 -5.27 1.50 4.76
N ASN A 87 -6.25 0.66 4.46
CA ASN A 87 -6.05 -0.58 3.74
C ASN A 87 -6.51 -0.41 2.31
N ILE A 88 -5.66 -0.76 1.35
CA ILE A 88 -5.98 -0.77 -0.09
C ILE A 88 -5.95 -2.22 -0.57
N ASP A 89 -7.11 -2.73 -0.98
CA ASP A 89 -7.22 -3.99 -1.72
C ASP A 89 -7.27 -3.68 -3.21
N GLY A 90 -6.40 -4.30 -4.01
CA GLY A 90 -6.29 -3.98 -5.43
C GLY A 90 -5.49 -4.96 -6.26
N TYR A 91 -5.23 -4.56 -7.51
CA TYR A 91 -4.32 -5.24 -8.42
C TYR A 91 -3.13 -4.34 -8.74
N TYR A 92 -1.95 -4.95 -8.85
CA TYR A 92 -0.75 -4.30 -9.36
C TYR A 92 -0.40 -4.89 -10.73
N ASP A 93 -0.28 -4.03 -11.73
CA ASP A 93 0.01 -4.41 -13.13
C ASP A 93 1.49 -4.24 -13.52
N GLY A 94 2.34 -3.82 -12.57
CA GLY A 94 3.76 -3.54 -12.80
C GLY A 94 4.09 -2.06 -12.93
N SER A 95 3.09 -1.20 -13.03
CA SER A 95 3.27 0.25 -13.07
C SER A 95 2.29 0.97 -12.15
N ASN A 96 1.02 0.58 -12.18
CA ASN A 96 -0.08 1.20 -11.47
C ASN A 96 -0.72 0.23 -10.48
N ILE A 97 -1.29 0.81 -9.43
CA ILE A 97 -2.17 0.13 -8.50
C ILE A 97 -3.61 0.45 -8.94
N GLN A 98 -4.38 -0.58 -9.26
CA GLN A 98 -5.82 -0.47 -9.48
C GLN A 98 -6.55 -0.85 -8.18
N PRO A 99 -7.00 0.12 -7.38
CA PRO A 99 -7.70 -0.18 -6.15
C PRO A 99 -9.12 -0.69 -6.45
N ILE A 100 -9.54 -1.72 -5.72
CA ILE A 100 -10.88 -2.30 -5.74
C ILE A 100 -11.67 -1.83 -4.53
N ASN A 101 -10.98 -1.67 -3.39
CA ASN A 101 -11.60 -1.26 -2.14
C ASN A 101 -10.56 -0.54 -1.26
N ILE A 102 -10.99 0.52 -0.58
CA ILE A 102 -10.17 1.25 0.38
C ILE A 102 -11.00 1.58 1.61
N TYR A 103 -10.41 1.38 2.79
CA TYR A 103 -11.04 1.72 4.06
C TYR A 103 -10.01 2.12 5.12
N GLU A 104 -10.43 2.97 6.06
CA GLU A 104 -9.64 3.34 7.22
C GLU A 104 -9.43 2.16 8.16
N ILE A 105 -8.24 2.08 8.74
CA ILE A 105 -7.88 1.11 9.76
C ILE A 105 -7.31 1.81 10.99
N ASN A 106 -7.64 1.27 12.17
CA ASN A 106 -7.14 1.81 13.42
C ASN A 106 -5.63 1.60 13.56
N GLY A 107 -4.90 2.72 13.71
CA GLY A 107 -3.45 2.78 13.86
C GLY A 107 -2.88 2.02 15.06
N ILE A 108 -3.68 1.78 16.11
CA ILE A 108 -3.20 1.16 17.36
C ILE A 108 -2.66 -0.27 17.16
N ASN A 109 -3.11 -0.95 16.09
CA ASN A 109 -2.71 -2.31 15.78
C ASN A 109 -1.33 -2.40 15.11
N PHE A 110 -0.74 -1.28 14.66
CA PHE A 110 0.51 -1.26 13.90
C PHE A 110 1.74 -0.99 14.78
N ILE A 111 1.79 -1.66 15.94
CA ILE A 111 2.99 -1.75 16.77
C ILE A 111 4.09 -2.59 16.10
N ILE A 112 5.33 -2.39 16.51
CA ILE A 112 6.52 -3.00 15.90
C ILE A 112 6.42 -4.54 15.92
N GLU A 113 5.88 -5.13 17.00
CA GLU A 113 5.70 -6.57 17.14
C GLU A 113 4.77 -7.12 16.05
N ASN A 114 3.62 -6.46 15.83
CA ASN A 114 2.65 -6.89 14.84
C ASN A 114 3.19 -6.71 13.41
N ILE A 115 3.91 -5.63 13.14
CA ILE A 115 4.61 -5.43 11.86
C ILE A 115 5.63 -6.55 11.62
N GLY A 116 6.38 -6.94 12.64
CA GLY A 116 7.31 -8.08 12.58
C GLY A 116 6.60 -9.39 12.24
N LEU A 117 5.47 -9.67 12.90
CA LEU A 117 4.65 -10.86 12.61
C LEU A 117 4.09 -10.84 11.18
N LEU A 118 3.60 -9.70 10.69
CA LEU A 118 3.10 -9.56 9.32
C LEU A 118 4.20 -9.83 8.28
N ASN A 119 5.41 -9.34 8.53
CA ASN A 119 6.57 -9.64 7.68
C ASN A 119 6.91 -11.14 7.67
N GLN A 120 6.86 -11.80 8.83
CA GLN A 120 7.08 -13.24 8.91
C GLN A 120 6.01 -14.03 8.14
N LEU A 121 4.73 -13.67 8.31
CA LEU A 121 3.63 -14.31 7.58
C LEU A 121 3.75 -14.13 6.06
N ASN A 122 4.25 -12.98 5.60
CA ASN A 122 4.46 -12.72 4.18
C ASN A 122 5.60 -13.57 3.57
N GLN A 123 6.56 -13.99 4.40
CA GLN A 123 7.68 -14.85 4.00
C GLN A 123 7.33 -16.34 4.04
N LEU A 124 6.30 -16.73 4.79
CA LEU A 124 5.75 -18.08 4.75
C LEU A 124 5.13 -18.29 3.37
N LYS A 125 5.94 -18.81 2.44
CA LYS A 125 5.47 -19.34 1.16
C LYS A 125 4.29 -20.24 1.44
N SER A 126 3.24 -20.05 0.64
CA SER A 126 2.18 -21.05 0.53
C SER A 126 2.79 -22.43 0.35
N LEU A 127 2.47 -23.32 1.28
CA LEU A 127 2.61 -24.76 1.10
C LEU A 127 1.64 -25.18 -0.02
N THR A 128 2.07 -25.00 -1.27
CA THR A 128 1.43 -25.53 -2.48
C THR A 128 2.49 -25.86 -3.49
#